data_AF-A0A1S2XXN7-F1
#
_entry.id   AF-A0A1S2XXN7-F1
#
_cell.length_a   1.000
_cell.length_b   1.000
_cell.length_c   1.000
_cell.angle_alpha   90.00
_cell.angle_beta   90.00
_cell.angle_gamma   90.00
#
_symmetry.space_group_name_H-M   'P 1'
#
loop_
_entity.id
_entity.type
_entity.pdbx_description
1 polymer ?
#
loop_
_entity_poly.entity_id
_entity_poly.type
_entity_poly.pdbx_seq_one_letter_code
_entity_poly.pdbx_strand_id
1 'polypeptide(L)'
;MWENLWSKYLQFQGNWIEETRGTLMLVATVIATMTFQSTISPPGGVWQENTHTGGLNCTTYGICEAGTAVLAYAWPHEFVQSMTYNTTSFFSSLGVVLLLISGFPIKNKVMMWVLTMAMTIAVTFMALTYVFAQGLVTPYHIIQTYFSMAHPLVVAWGILLLVFGLIHTLRLVFWVKKRTKMKHKLPGRLALHGSGREILAKL
;
A
#
# COMPACT_ATOMS: atom_id res chain seq x y z
N MET A 1 -20.53 13.80 -36.45
CA MET A 1 -21.23 13.21 -35.27
C MET A 1 -20.32 12.31 -34.44
N TRP A 2 -19.52 11.42 -35.04
CA TRP A 2 -18.64 10.47 -34.33
C TRP A 2 -17.40 11.10 -33.66
N GLU A 3 -16.79 12.12 -34.29
CA GLU A 3 -15.65 12.89 -33.74
C GLU A 3 -15.96 13.53 -32.38
N ASN A 4 -17.17 14.06 -32.21
CA ASN A 4 -17.61 14.70 -30.96
C ASN A 4 -17.82 13.69 -29.82
N LEU A 5 -18.17 12.45 -30.16
CA LEU A 5 -18.29 11.36 -29.17
C LEU A 5 -16.91 10.84 -28.76
N TRP A 6 -15.98 10.74 -29.70
CA TRP A 6 -14.61 10.32 -29.41
C TRP A 6 -13.85 11.34 -28.54
N SER A 7 -14.00 12.62 -28.86
CA SER A 7 -13.43 13.70 -28.04
C SER A 7 -14.02 13.71 -26.63
N LYS A 8 -15.35 13.57 -26.48
CA LYS A 8 -16.01 13.43 -25.17
C LYS A 8 -15.51 12.21 -24.40
N TYR A 9 -15.32 11.09 -25.06
CA TYR A 9 -14.80 9.87 -24.42
C TYR A 9 -13.36 10.05 -23.92
N LEU A 10 -12.48 10.67 -24.71
CA LEU A 10 -11.09 10.94 -24.31
C LEU A 10 -11.01 11.96 -23.16
N GLN A 11 -11.83 13.01 -23.18
CA GLN A 11 -11.92 13.97 -22.07
C GLN A 11 -12.44 13.31 -20.79
N PHE A 12 -13.48 12.49 -20.89
CA PHE A 12 -14.03 11.76 -19.75
C PHE A 12 -12.98 10.82 -19.12
N GLN A 13 -12.22 10.08 -19.95
CA GLN A 13 -11.13 9.22 -19.48
C GLN A 13 -10.00 10.02 -18.80
N GLY A 14 -9.64 11.19 -19.33
CA GLY A 14 -8.63 12.08 -18.73
C GLY A 14 -9.08 12.60 -17.36
N ASN A 15 -10.31 13.12 -17.26
CA ASN A 15 -10.86 13.65 -16.03
C ASN A 15 -10.96 12.57 -14.94
N TRP A 16 -11.41 11.36 -15.28
CA TRP A 16 -11.54 10.26 -14.33
C TRP A 16 -10.19 9.81 -13.74
N ILE A 17 -9.12 9.80 -14.55
CA ILE A 17 -7.76 9.46 -14.07
C ILE A 17 -7.24 10.51 -13.10
N GLU A 18 -7.45 11.80 -13.39
CA GLU A 18 -6.98 12.89 -12.54
C GLU A 18 -7.75 12.95 -11.22
N GLU A 19 -9.07 12.76 -11.26
CA GLU A 19 -9.91 12.65 -10.06
C GLU A 19 -9.47 11.48 -9.18
N THR A 20 -9.30 10.29 -9.78
CA THR A 20 -8.82 9.09 -9.07
C THR A 20 -7.45 9.32 -8.45
N ARG A 21 -6.53 9.99 -9.15
CA ARG A 21 -5.21 10.37 -8.64
C ARG A 21 -5.32 11.27 -7.42
N GLY A 22 -6.18 12.29 -7.46
CA GLY A 22 -6.45 13.17 -6.34
C GLY A 22 -7.01 12.41 -5.13
N THR A 23 -7.98 11.53 -5.33
CA THR A 23 -8.54 10.68 -4.27
C THR A 23 -7.49 9.75 -3.66
N LEU A 24 -6.68 9.08 -4.48
CA LEU A 24 -5.63 8.17 -3.98
C LEU A 24 -4.57 8.92 -3.18
N MET A 25 -4.16 10.11 -3.63
CA MET A 25 -3.22 10.96 -2.91
C MET A 25 -3.80 11.39 -1.55
N LEU A 26 -5.08 11.74 -1.51
CA LEU A 26 -5.79 12.09 -0.28
C LEU A 26 -5.80 10.90 0.70
N VAL A 27 -6.22 9.71 0.25
CA VAL A 27 -6.27 8.52 1.12
C VAL A 27 -4.87 8.15 1.62
N ALA A 28 -3.85 8.19 0.76
CA ALA A 28 -2.48 7.92 1.17
C ALA A 28 -1.97 8.94 2.21
N THR A 29 -2.29 10.22 2.04
CA THR A 29 -1.93 11.28 3.00
C THR A 29 -2.65 11.08 4.33
N VAL A 30 -3.92 10.66 4.33
CA VAL A 30 -4.66 10.31 5.55
C VAL A 30 -4.01 9.13 6.27
N ILE A 31 -3.64 8.07 5.55
CA ILE A 31 -2.93 6.91 6.14
C ILE A 31 -1.60 7.35 6.75
N ALA A 32 -0.81 8.15 6.04
CA ALA A 32 0.46 8.71 6.54
C ALA A 32 0.24 9.54 7.82
N THR A 33 -0.83 10.33 7.85
CA THR A 33 -1.15 11.18 9.00
C THR A 33 -1.58 10.34 10.21
N MET A 34 -2.44 9.34 10.01
CA MET A 34 -2.89 8.44 11.09
C MET A 34 -1.74 7.62 11.69
N THR A 35 -0.86 7.09 10.84
CA THR A 35 0.33 6.34 11.27
C THR A 35 1.31 7.23 12.04
N PHE A 36 1.58 8.44 11.53
CA PHE A 36 2.37 9.44 12.25
C PHE A 36 1.79 9.77 13.63
N GLN A 37 0.49 10.07 13.69
CA GLN A 37 -0.21 10.40 14.95
C GLN A 37 -0.10 9.28 15.98
N SER A 38 -0.33 8.04 15.56
CA SER A 38 -0.23 6.89 16.47
C SER A 38 1.19 6.57 16.94
N THR A 39 2.23 7.09 16.27
CA THR A 39 3.63 6.94 16.69
C THR A 39 4.00 7.99 17.73
N ILE A 40 3.62 9.26 17.51
CA ILE A 40 3.90 10.35 18.45
C ILE A 40 2.97 10.36 19.67
N SER A 41 1.84 9.66 19.56
CA SER A 41 0.87 9.45 20.64
C SER A 41 0.59 7.94 20.73
N PRO A 42 1.57 7.16 21.23
CA PRO A 42 1.45 5.71 21.26
C PRO A 42 0.26 5.28 22.12
N PRO A 43 -0.34 4.12 21.81
CA PRO A 43 -1.39 3.56 22.64
C PRO A 43 -0.87 3.39 24.09
N GLY A 44 -1.68 3.81 25.06
CA GLY A 44 -1.34 3.86 26.49
C GLY A 44 -0.30 4.91 26.90
N GLY A 45 0.05 5.83 25.99
CA GLY A 45 0.81 7.02 26.30
C GLY A 45 2.31 6.79 26.53
N VAL A 46 2.95 7.85 27.02
CA VAL A 46 4.39 7.88 27.31
C VAL A 46 4.63 8.17 28.79
N TRP A 47 5.75 7.69 29.30
CA TRP A 47 6.23 8.07 30.63
C TRP A 47 6.46 9.58 30.69
N GLN A 48 5.95 10.24 31.73
CA GLN A 48 6.09 11.69 31.90
C GLN A 48 7.38 12.06 32.65
N GLU A 49 7.85 11.15 33.50
CA GLU A 49 9.05 11.32 34.31
C GLU A 49 9.84 10.00 34.36
N ASN A 50 11.12 10.12 34.68
CA ASN A 50 11.98 8.97 34.89
C ASN A 50 11.57 8.27 36.19
N THR A 51 11.26 6.97 36.11
CA THR A 51 10.82 6.21 37.29
C THR A 51 11.43 4.82 37.35
N HIS A 52 11.71 4.37 38.56
CA HIS A 52 12.18 3.02 38.86
C HIS A 52 11.03 2.10 39.33
N THR A 53 9.86 2.67 39.66
CA THR A 53 8.80 1.97 40.39
C THR A 53 7.39 2.15 39.80
N GLY A 54 7.25 2.85 38.67
CA GLY A 54 5.95 3.30 38.17
C GLY A 54 5.15 2.31 37.30
N GLY A 55 5.75 1.23 36.78
CA GLY A 55 5.08 0.40 35.76
C GLY A 55 5.51 -1.06 35.67
N LEU A 56 4.71 -1.84 34.93
CA LEU A 56 4.98 -3.24 34.62
C LEU A 56 6.36 -3.34 33.96
N ASN A 57 7.25 -4.14 34.55
CA ASN A 57 8.63 -4.38 34.10
C ASN A 57 9.62 -3.19 34.14
N CYS A 58 9.30 -2.04 34.74
CA CYS A 58 10.30 -0.97 34.91
C CYS A 58 11.53 -1.43 35.72
N THR A 59 11.31 -2.31 36.70
CA THR A 59 12.37 -2.91 37.52
C THR A 59 13.27 -3.86 36.72
N THR A 60 12.77 -4.45 35.63
CA THR A 60 13.54 -5.36 34.75
C THR A 60 14.55 -4.58 33.90
N TYR A 61 14.20 -3.38 33.45
CA TYR A 61 15.07 -2.53 32.63
C TYR A 61 15.85 -1.50 33.46
N GLY A 62 15.67 -1.50 34.78
CA GLY A 62 16.30 -0.57 35.71
C GLY A 62 15.57 0.76 35.80
N ILE A 63 15.25 1.40 34.68
CA ILE A 63 14.58 2.70 34.61
C ILE A 63 13.56 2.73 33.47
N CYS A 64 12.41 3.35 33.72
CA CYS A 64 11.46 3.75 32.69
C CYS A 64 11.71 5.21 32.35
N GLU A 65 12.16 5.48 31.12
CA GLU A 65 12.60 6.81 30.68
C GLU A 65 11.45 7.70 30.22
N ALA A 66 11.44 8.96 30.64
CA ALA A 66 10.47 9.95 30.19
C ALA A 66 10.49 10.11 28.66
N GLY A 67 9.30 10.21 28.06
CA GLY A 67 9.11 10.31 26.61
C GLY A 67 9.05 8.95 25.88
N THR A 68 9.31 7.83 26.56
CA THR A 68 9.18 6.50 25.98
C THR A 68 7.80 5.89 26.21
N ALA A 69 7.32 5.07 25.27
CA ALA A 69 5.98 4.49 25.32
C ALA A 69 5.81 3.53 26.49
N VAL A 70 4.77 3.71 27.30
CA VAL A 70 4.50 2.87 28.49
C VAL A 70 4.31 1.40 28.08
N LEU A 71 3.57 1.17 27.01
CA LEU A 71 3.30 -0.17 26.49
C LEU A 71 4.53 -0.92 26.00
N ALA A 72 5.60 -0.22 25.61
CA ALA A 72 6.83 -0.86 25.16
C ALA A 72 7.50 -1.66 26.29
N TYR A 73 7.30 -1.27 27.56
CA TYR A 73 7.81 -2.00 28.72
C TYR A 73 6.87 -3.13 29.15
N ALA A 74 5.56 -2.93 29.03
CA ALA A 74 4.56 -3.90 29.43
C ALA A 74 4.49 -5.10 28.46
N TRP A 75 4.48 -4.84 27.15
CA TRP A 75 4.30 -5.83 26.08
C TRP A 75 5.28 -5.54 24.92
N PRO A 76 6.60 -5.71 25.14
CA PRO A 76 7.63 -5.27 24.19
C PRO A 76 7.49 -5.94 22.83
N HIS A 77 7.16 -7.23 22.79
CA HIS A 77 7.08 -8.00 21.56
C HIS A 77 5.91 -7.53 20.68
N GLU A 78 4.71 -7.43 21.26
CA GLU A 78 3.50 -6.99 20.59
C GLU A 78 3.59 -5.51 20.17
N PHE A 79 4.22 -4.68 21.01
CA PHE A 79 4.48 -3.28 20.71
C PHE A 79 5.41 -3.11 19.50
N VAL A 80 6.53 -3.83 19.45
CA VAL A 80 7.47 -3.78 18.31
C VAL A 80 6.83 -4.29 17.03
N GLN A 81 6.02 -5.36 17.11
CA GLN A 81 5.27 -5.86 15.96
C GLN A 81 4.28 -4.80 15.43
N SER A 82 3.48 -4.20 16.31
CA SER A 82 2.55 -3.13 15.95
C SER A 82 3.27 -1.93 15.32
N MET A 83 4.38 -1.49 15.90
CA MET A 83 5.17 -0.36 15.40
C MET A 83 5.81 -0.66 14.03
N THR A 84 6.22 -1.91 13.81
CA THR A 84 6.76 -2.36 12.51
C THR A 84 5.69 -2.28 11.42
N TYR A 85 4.47 -2.74 11.72
CA TYR A 85 3.36 -2.63 10.79
C TYR A 85 3.00 -1.17 10.51
N ASN A 86 3.00 -0.34 11.55
CA ASN A 86 2.72 1.08 11.44
C ASN A 86 3.71 1.80 10.52
N THR A 87 5.00 1.56 10.76
CA THR A 87 6.10 2.14 9.98
C THR A 87 6.04 1.70 8.52
N THR A 88 5.72 0.42 8.27
CA THR A 88 5.55 -0.10 6.90
C THR A 88 4.41 0.60 6.18
N SER A 89 3.27 0.81 6.86
CA SER A 89 2.13 1.56 6.33
C SER A 89 2.51 3.01 6.01
N PHE A 90 3.20 3.70 6.94
CA PHE A 90 3.65 5.08 6.76
C PHE A 90 4.52 5.24 5.52
N PHE A 91 5.62 4.48 5.41
CA PHE A 91 6.52 4.60 4.26
C PHE A 91 5.87 4.16 2.94
N SER A 92 5.02 3.13 2.97
CA SER A 92 4.27 2.73 1.77
C SER A 92 3.32 3.84 1.29
N SER A 93 2.64 4.52 2.22
CA SER A 93 1.76 5.65 1.91
C SER A 93 2.53 6.88 1.38
N LEU A 94 3.69 7.21 1.96
CA LEU A 94 4.58 8.24 1.41
C LEU A 94 5.06 7.87 0.00
N GLY A 95 5.37 6.60 -0.23
CA GLY A 95 5.71 6.09 -1.55
C GLY A 95 4.59 6.33 -2.56
N VAL A 96 3.33 6.06 -2.19
CA VAL A 96 2.15 6.37 -3.03
C VAL A 96 2.08 7.87 -3.33
N VAL A 97 2.22 8.73 -2.32
CA VAL A 97 2.20 10.20 -2.49
C VAL A 97 3.31 10.65 -3.45
N LEU A 98 4.55 10.18 -3.26
CA LEU A 98 5.68 10.54 -4.11
C LEU A 98 5.48 10.07 -5.56
N LEU A 99 4.98 8.84 -5.77
CA LEU A 99 4.67 8.33 -7.11
C LEU A 99 3.60 9.16 -7.80
N LEU A 100 2.58 9.62 -7.05
CA LEU A 100 1.52 10.46 -7.59
C LEU A 100 1.99 11.88 -7.87
N ILE A 101 2.82 12.49 -7.01
CA ILE A 101 3.35 13.85 -7.23
C ILE A 101 4.34 13.88 -8.40
N SER A 102 5.13 12.82 -8.60
CA SER A 102 6.19 12.76 -9.63
C SER A 102 5.69 12.92 -11.07
N GLY A 103 4.37 12.95 -11.31
CA GLY A 103 3.80 13.23 -12.62
C GLY A 103 4.08 12.15 -13.66
N PHE A 104 4.55 10.97 -13.24
CA PHE A 104 4.77 9.85 -14.15
C PHE A 104 3.45 9.50 -14.85
N PRO A 105 3.47 9.23 -16.16
CA PRO A 105 2.25 8.92 -16.89
C PRO A 105 1.63 7.64 -16.33
N ILE A 106 0.56 7.81 -15.55
CA ILE A 106 -0.30 6.75 -14.98
C ILE A 106 -0.88 5.84 -16.09
N LYS A 107 -0.79 6.28 -17.35
CA LYS A 107 -1.07 5.47 -18.54
C LYS A 107 -0.21 4.19 -18.64
N ASN A 108 0.97 4.15 -18.00
CA ASN A 108 1.78 2.92 -17.98
C ASN A 108 1.19 1.89 -17.01
N LYS A 109 0.80 0.72 -17.54
CA LYS A 109 0.24 -0.38 -16.74
C LYS A 109 1.14 -0.86 -15.61
N VAL A 110 2.46 -0.76 -15.77
CA VAL A 110 3.42 -1.12 -14.71
C VAL A 110 3.35 -0.12 -13.56
N MET A 111 3.29 1.18 -13.87
CA MET A 111 3.20 2.23 -12.84
C MET A 111 1.88 2.11 -12.06
N MET A 112 0.76 1.90 -12.76
CA MET A 112 -0.53 1.63 -12.11
C MET A 112 -0.50 0.40 -11.23
N TRP A 113 0.17 -0.67 -11.66
CA TRP A 113 0.33 -1.88 -10.87
C TRP A 113 1.17 -1.63 -9.61
N VAL A 114 2.30 -0.93 -9.73
CA VAL A 114 3.15 -0.54 -8.57
C VAL A 114 2.36 0.33 -7.59
N LEU A 115 1.67 1.36 -8.09
CA LEU A 115 0.84 2.25 -7.27
C LEU A 115 -0.23 1.46 -6.51
N THR A 116 -0.89 0.54 -7.20
CA THR A 116 -1.93 -0.32 -6.61
C THR A 116 -1.33 -1.21 -5.53
N MET A 117 -0.18 -1.86 -5.79
CA MET A 117 0.49 -2.70 -4.80
C MET A 117 0.95 -1.90 -3.57
N ALA A 118 1.58 -0.74 -3.77
CA ALA A 118 2.00 0.14 -2.68
C ALA A 118 0.79 0.62 -1.85
N MET A 119 -0.33 0.93 -2.49
CA MET A 119 -1.55 1.32 -1.78
C MET A 119 -2.14 0.15 -0.99
N THR A 120 -2.21 -1.04 -1.59
CA THR A 120 -2.67 -2.25 -0.89
C THR A 120 -1.77 -2.57 0.30
N ILE A 121 -0.44 -2.47 0.14
CA ILE A 121 0.51 -2.63 1.25
C ILE A 121 0.21 -1.60 2.35
N ALA A 122 0.07 -0.31 2.02
CA ALA A 122 -0.24 0.72 3.03
C ALA A 122 -1.53 0.39 3.82
N VAL A 123 -2.63 0.12 3.12
CA VAL A 123 -3.93 -0.17 3.76
C VAL A 123 -3.89 -1.45 4.60
N THR A 124 -3.22 -2.49 4.12
CA THR A 124 -3.15 -3.78 4.83
C THR A 124 -2.35 -3.69 6.11
N PHE A 125 -1.17 -3.07 6.06
CA PHE A 125 -0.36 -2.85 7.23
C PHE A 125 -1.01 -1.87 8.21
N MET A 126 -1.75 -0.87 7.73
CA MET A 126 -2.58 -0.02 8.60
C MET A 126 -3.65 -0.82 9.34
N ALA A 127 -4.37 -1.71 8.64
CA ALA A 127 -5.39 -2.56 9.25
C ALA A 127 -4.79 -3.51 10.30
N LEU A 128 -3.64 -4.13 10.01
CA LEU A 128 -2.92 -4.98 10.96
C LEU A 128 -2.48 -4.18 12.20
N THR A 129 -1.90 -2.99 11.99
CA THR A 129 -1.52 -2.08 13.08
C THR A 129 -2.72 -1.79 13.99
N TYR A 130 -3.88 -1.49 13.42
CA TYR A 130 -5.09 -1.21 14.19
C TYR A 130 -5.51 -2.41 15.06
N VAL A 131 -5.54 -3.63 14.51
CA VAL A 131 -5.92 -4.84 15.26
C VAL A 131 -4.95 -5.10 16.42
N PHE A 132 -3.64 -4.98 16.18
CA PHE A 132 -2.63 -5.18 17.23
C PHE A 132 -2.66 -4.07 18.28
N ALA A 133 -2.79 -2.81 17.87
CA ALA A 133 -2.91 -1.67 18.79
C ALA A 133 -4.16 -1.79 19.68
N GLN A 134 -5.28 -2.28 19.16
CA GLN A 134 -6.45 -2.56 19.98
C GLN A 134 -6.19 -3.67 21.00
N GLY A 135 -5.52 -4.76 20.63
CA GLY A 135 -5.13 -5.81 21.59
C GLY A 135 -4.24 -5.27 22.71
N LEU A 136 -3.32 -4.38 22.37
CA LEU A 136 -2.43 -3.69 23.30
C LEU A 136 -3.14 -2.78 24.31
N VAL A 137 -4.25 -2.14 23.93
CA VAL A 137 -5.04 -1.24 24.80
C VAL A 137 -6.14 -1.99 25.57
N THR A 138 -6.40 -3.24 25.20
CA THR A 138 -7.49 -4.05 25.76
C THR A 138 -7.02 -4.84 26.99
N PRO A 139 -7.65 -4.69 28.16
CA PRO A 139 -7.34 -5.50 29.35
C PRO A 139 -7.41 -7.01 29.12
N TYR A 140 -6.51 -7.75 29.77
CA TYR A 140 -6.34 -9.21 29.57
C TYR A 140 -7.64 -10.03 29.73
N HIS A 141 -8.52 -9.63 30.66
CA HIS A 141 -9.76 -10.37 30.93
C HIS A 141 -10.80 -10.28 29.80
N ILE A 142 -10.69 -9.30 28.89
CA ILE A 142 -11.58 -9.17 27.72
C ILE A 142 -10.86 -9.42 26.38
N ILE A 143 -9.53 -9.60 26.38
CA ILE A 143 -8.73 -9.70 25.16
C ILE A 143 -9.10 -10.92 24.31
N GLN A 144 -9.51 -12.03 24.94
CA GLN A 144 -9.91 -13.26 24.24
C GLN A 144 -11.20 -13.05 23.44
N THR A 145 -12.19 -12.38 24.04
CA THR A 145 -13.45 -12.03 23.37
C THR A 145 -13.16 -11.10 22.17
N TYR A 146 -12.27 -10.12 22.36
CA TYR A 146 -11.85 -9.23 21.29
C TYR A 146 -11.19 -9.99 20.12
N PHE A 147 -10.19 -10.83 20.38
CA PHE A 147 -9.51 -11.59 19.33
C PHE A 147 -10.45 -12.55 18.60
N SER A 148 -11.41 -13.16 19.31
CA SER A 148 -12.44 -14.00 18.71
C SER A 148 -13.32 -13.23 17.72
N MET A 149 -13.68 -11.98 18.04
CA MET A 149 -14.44 -11.10 17.15
C MET A 149 -13.60 -10.52 16.00
N ALA A 150 -12.33 -10.22 16.24
CA ALA A 150 -11.42 -9.67 15.23
C ALA A 150 -10.94 -10.72 14.22
N HIS A 151 -10.78 -11.98 14.64
CA HIS A 151 -10.30 -13.07 13.79
C HIS A 151 -11.08 -13.25 12.47
N PRO A 152 -12.43 -13.33 12.46
CA PRO A 152 -13.17 -13.49 11.21
C PRO A 152 -13.00 -12.29 10.27
N LEU A 153 -12.85 -11.07 10.80
CA LEU A 153 -12.61 -9.86 10.00
C LEU A 153 -11.23 -9.90 9.34
N VAL A 154 -10.20 -10.30 10.09
CA VAL A 154 -8.83 -10.47 9.56
C VAL A 154 -8.78 -11.55 8.48
N VAL A 155 -9.48 -12.68 8.71
CA VAL A 155 -9.58 -13.77 7.71
C VAL A 155 -10.30 -13.30 6.45
N ALA A 156 -11.43 -12.61 6.59
CA ALA A 156 -12.18 -12.05 5.46
C ALA A 156 -11.32 -11.05 4.66
N TRP A 157 -10.57 -10.19 5.35
CA TRP A 157 -9.64 -9.26 4.72
C TRP A 157 -8.51 -10.01 3.99
N GLY A 158 -7.94 -11.04 4.59
CA GLY A 158 -6.93 -11.90 3.95
C GLY A 158 -7.43 -12.56 2.66
N ILE A 159 -8.65 -13.09 2.67
CA ILE A 159 -9.29 -13.67 1.48
C ILE A 159 -9.47 -12.60 0.39
N LEU A 160 -9.93 -11.40 0.75
CA LEU A 160 -10.09 -10.29 -0.19
C LEU A 160 -8.75 -9.93 -0.85
N LEU A 161 -7.67 -9.84 -0.07
CA LEU A 161 -6.34 -9.54 -0.60
C LEU A 161 -5.80 -10.64 -1.52
N LEU A 162 -6.03 -11.90 -1.19
CA LEU A 162 -5.65 -13.02 -2.03
C LEU A 162 -6.35 -12.95 -3.38
N VAL A 163 -7.68 -12.76 -3.39
CA VAL A 163 -8.46 -12.61 -4.61
C VAL A 163 -7.99 -11.41 -5.43
N PHE A 164 -7.81 -10.26 -4.77
CA PHE A 164 -7.33 -9.03 -5.40
C PHE A 164 -5.94 -9.21 -6.02
N GLY A 165 -5.00 -9.77 -5.27
CA GLY A 165 -3.64 -10.06 -5.72
C GLY A 165 -3.60 -11.02 -6.91
N LEU A 166 -4.40 -12.08 -6.89
CA LEU A 166 -4.54 -13.02 -8.01
C LEU A 166 -5.06 -12.32 -9.26
N ILE A 167 -6.10 -11.49 -9.14
CA ILE A 167 -6.65 -10.75 -10.29
C ILE A 167 -5.59 -9.80 -10.89
N HIS A 168 -4.90 -9.03 -10.05
CA HIS A 168 -3.91 -8.07 -10.51
C HIS A 168 -2.67 -8.73 -11.12
N THR A 169 -2.19 -9.84 -10.55
CA THR A 169 -1.06 -10.62 -11.09
C THR A 169 -1.43 -11.29 -12.41
N LEU A 170 -2.59 -11.93 -12.51
CA LEU A 170 -3.08 -12.55 -13.75
C LEU A 170 -3.23 -11.53 -14.88
N ARG A 171 -3.81 -10.35 -14.60
CA ARG A 171 -3.93 -9.25 -15.57
C ARG A 171 -2.57 -8.75 -16.06
N LEU A 172 -1.60 -8.64 -15.15
CA LEU A 172 -0.24 -8.23 -15.51
C LEU A 172 0.45 -9.29 -16.39
N VAL A 173 0.43 -10.56 -15.98
CA VAL A 173 1.04 -11.68 -16.73
C VAL A 173 0.42 -11.80 -18.12
N PHE A 174 -0.91 -11.73 -18.23
CA PHE A 174 -1.60 -11.76 -19.52
C PHE A 174 -1.18 -10.58 -20.41
N TRP A 175 -1.08 -9.38 -19.85
CA TRP A 175 -0.63 -8.21 -20.59
C TRP A 175 0.82 -8.34 -21.07
N VAL A 176 1.74 -8.82 -20.21
CA VAL A 176 3.13 -9.06 -20.58
C VAL A 176 3.22 -10.09 -21.71
N LYS A 177 2.54 -11.25 -21.57
CA LYS A 177 2.48 -12.29 -22.61
C LYS A 177 1.90 -11.77 -23.92
N LYS A 178 0.85 -10.93 -23.87
CA LYS A 178 0.28 -10.30 -25.08
C LYS A 178 1.28 -9.35 -25.73
N ARG A 179 2.01 -8.55 -24.94
CA ARG A 179 2.99 -7.58 -25.44
C ARG A 179 4.20 -8.27 -26.07
N THR A 180 4.70 -9.37 -25.50
CA THR A 180 5.80 -10.15 -26.09
C THR A 180 5.38 -10.87 -27.37
N LYS A 181 4.18 -11.47 -27.41
CA LYS A 181 3.62 -12.05 -28.64
C LYS A 181 3.45 -11.04 -29.77
N MET A 182 2.98 -9.82 -29.46
CA MET A 182 2.86 -8.74 -30.45
C MET A 182 4.23 -8.29 -30.98
N LYS A 183 5.24 -8.15 -30.10
CA LYS A 183 6.61 -7.85 -30.51
C LYS A 183 7.23 -8.93 -31.41
N HIS A 184 6.89 -10.22 -31.21
CA HIS A 184 7.36 -11.32 -32.06
C HIS A 184 6.61 -11.47 -33.40
N LYS A 185 5.41 -10.88 -33.58
CA LYS A 185 4.71 -10.87 -34.88
C LYS A 185 5.17 -9.75 -35.82
N LEU A 186 5.73 -8.67 -35.30
CA LEU A 186 6.27 -7.55 -36.09
C LEU A 186 7.67 -7.72 -36.73
N PRO A 187 8.60 -8.64 -36.34
CA PRO A 187 9.93 -8.71 -36.93
C PRO A 187 9.92 -9.18 -38.39
N GLY A 188 8.97 -10.05 -38.78
CA GLY A 188 8.90 -10.61 -40.13
C GLY A 188 8.28 -9.70 -41.20
N ARG A 189 7.48 -8.70 -40.81
CA ARG A 189 6.82 -7.79 -41.78
C ARG A 189 7.71 -6.66 -42.30
N LEU A 190 8.72 -6.25 -41.52
CA LEU A 190 9.68 -5.23 -41.95
C LEU A 190 10.80 -5.82 -42.84
N ALA A 191 11.14 -7.10 -42.68
CA ALA A 191 12.11 -7.79 -43.54
C ALA A 191 11.59 -7.98 -44.98
N LEU A 192 10.31 -8.31 -45.15
CA LEU A 192 9.71 -8.49 -46.50
C LEU A 192 9.49 -7.17 -47.24
N HIS A 193 9.24 -6.06 -46.52
CA HIS A 193 9.05 -4.73 -47.13
C HIS A 193 10.36 -3.98 -47.41
N GLY A 194 11.49 -4.45 -46.85
CA GLY A 194 12.84 -4.01 -47.23
C GLY A 194 13.32 -4.71 -48.51
N SER A 195 13.17 -6.04 -48.58
CA SER A 195 13.61 -6.83 -49.73
C SER A 195 12.84 -6.52 -51.03
N GLY A 196 11.53 -6.24 -50.95
CA GLY A 196 10.74 -5.86 -52.14
C GLY A 196 11.08 -4.49 -52.72
N ARG A 197 11.65 -3.56 -51.93
CA ARG A 197 12.04 -2.22 -52.41
C ARG A 197 13.43 -2.20 -53.05
N GLU A 198 14.34 -3.10 -52.67
CA GLU A 198 15.63 -3.23 -53.35
C GLU A 198 15.51 -3.87 -54.76
N ILE A 199 14.53 -4.72 -54.98
CA ILE A 199 14.30 -5.36 -56.30
C ILE A 199 13.69 -4.36 -57.29
N LEU A 200 12.81 -3.47 -56.83
CA LEU A 200 12.20 -2.42 -57.66
C LEU A 200 13.14 -1.23 -57.98
N ALA A 201 14.25 -1.08 -57.25
CA ALA A 201 15.26 -0.05 -57.54
C ALA A 201 16.35 -0.52 -58.53
N LYS A 202 16.31 -1.78 -58.97
CA LYS A 202 17.25 -2.40 -59.91
C LYS A 202 16.62 -2.76 -61.27
N LEU A 203 15.39 -2.32 -61.51
CA LEU A 203 14.70 -2.36 -62.80
C LEU A 203 14.46 -0.93 -63.27
#